data_AF-A0A1E3H6S2-F1
#
_entry.id   AF-A0A1E3H6S2-F1
#
_cell.length_a   1.000
_cell.length_b   1.000
_cell.length_c   1.000
_cell.angle_alpha   90.00
_cell.angle_beta   90.00
_cell.angle_gamma   90.00
#
_symmetry.space_group_name_H-M   'P 1'
#
loop_
_entity.id
_entity.type
_entity.pdbx_description
1 polymer ?
#
loop_
_entity_poly.entity_id
_entity_poly.type
_entity_poly.pdbx_seq_one_letter_code
_entity_poly.pdbx_strand_id
1 'polypeptide(L)'
;MTAPVMLRAIHAAARTAGLDEDGRHDLIGQITGGRTRSTRDLTPAEAKRVLDQLNSGPRRLLDGPYVPVCRALWISAYWLGVVDDRTDEALTAFVKRQTKIDHVTWVRDQHDATAVIQALKAMMAREAGVEWPKSDKSAEASKRAVIAAQLRLLGTHGGLPDTDDLDARIATLGRRVRKMRRVAR
;
A
#
# COMPACT_ATOMS: atom_id res chain seq x y z
N MET A 1 -28.75 8.96 -1.59
CA MET A 1 -27.68 8.99 -0.59
C MET A 1 -27.34 7.57 -0.17
N THR A 2 -26.06 7.30 0.10
CA THR A 2 -25.58 5.94 0.41
C THR A 2 -25.95 5.52 1.83
N ALA A 3 -26.36 4.26 2.01
CA ALA A 3 -26.66 3.72 3.34
C ALA A 3 -25.38 3.63 4.21
N PRO A 4 -25.46 3.90 5.54
CA PRO A 4 -24.28 3.89 6.42
C PRO A 4 -23.48 2.57 6.41
N VAL A 5 -24.18 1.43 6.26
CA VAL A 5 -23.53 0.11 6.20
C VAL A 5 -22.68 -0.06 4.93
N MET A 6 -23.18 0.44 3.79
CA MET A 6 -22.46 0.38 2.51
C MET A 6 -21.25 1.31 2.51
N LEU A 7 -21.37 2.48 3.14
CA LEU A 7 -20.25 3.41 3.28
C LEU A 7 -19.11 2.75 4.05
N ARG A 8 -19.40 2.11 5.19
CA ARG A 8 -18.39 1.34 5.94
C ARG A 8 -17.77 0.23 5.09
N ALA A 9 -18.57 -0.53 4.35
CA ALA A 9 -18.10 -1.60 3.49
C ALA A 9 -17.17 -1.09 2.37
N ILE A 10 -17.52 0.01 1.69
CA ILE A 10 -16.70 0.62 0.64
C ILE A 10 -15.37 1.11 1.22
N HIS A 11 -15.37 1.76 2.39
CA HIS A 11 -14.13 2.20 3.03
C HIS A 11 -13.24 1.00 3.41
N ALA A 12 -13.83 -0.08 3.94
CA ALA A 12 -13.09 -1.29 4.27
C ALA A 12 -12.54 -2.02 3.03
N ALA A 13 -13.34 -2.13 1.97
CA ALA A 13 -12.95 -2.75 0.71
C ALA A 13 -11.88 -1.93 -0.01
N ALA A 14 -12.00 -0.59 -0.05
CA ALA A 14 -10.98 0.29 -0.60
C ALA A 14 -9.64 0.16 0.14
N ARG A 15 -9.66 0.13 1.48
CA ARG A 15 -8.47 -0.13 2.29
C ARG A 15 -7.87 -1.50 1.99
N THR A 16 -8.72 -2.52 1.84
CA THR A 16 -8.28 -3.89 1.50
C THR A 16 -7.65 -3.94 0.11
N ALA A 17 -8.20 -3.20 -0.85
CA ALA A 17 -7.68 -3.05 -2.21
C ALA A 17 -6.44 -2.13 -2.30
N GLY A 18 -5.95 -1.61 -1.16
CA GLY A 18 -4.81 -0.70 -1.12
C GLY A 18 -5.08 0.66 -1.79
N LEU A 19 -6.34 1.03 -2.00
CA LEU A 19 -6.72 2.34 -2.52
C LEU A 19 -6.68 3.37 -1.39
N ASP A 20 -5.98 4.47 -1.64
CA ASP A 20 -6.03 5.66 -0.81
C ASP A 20 -7.29 6.48 -1.14
N GLU A 21 -7.50 7.58 -0.41
CA GLU A 21 -8.70 8.41 -0.56
C GLU A 21 -8.86 8.94 -1.99
N ASP A 22 -7.78 9.46 -2.59
CA ASP A 22 -7.78 9.93 -3.97
C ASP A 22 -8.07 8.81 -4.96
N GLY A 23 -7.42 7.65 -4.82
CA GLY A 23 -7.68 6.50 -5.70
C GLY A 23 -9.11 5.96 -5.58
N ARG A 24 -9.69 5.98 -4.38
CA ARG A 24 -11.11 5.65 -4.18
C ARG A 24 -12.01 6.70 -4.85
N HIS A 25 -11.71 7.99 -4.72
CA HIS A 25 -12.47 9.07 -5.34
C HIS A 25 -12.40 9.05 -6.87
N ASP A 26 -11.26 8.68 -7.44
CA ASP A 26 -11.10 8.44 -8.88
C ASP A 26 -11.95 7.26 -9.35
N LEU A 27 -11.90 6.13 -8.63
CA LEU A 27 -12.73 4.96 -8.92
C LEU A 27 -14.23 5.30 -8.89
N ILE A 28 -14.66 6.06 -7.88
CA ILE A 28 -16.04 6.53 -7.76
C ILE A 28 -16.41 7.44 -8.95
N GLY A 29 -15.51 8.37 -9.31
CA GLY A 29 -15.68 9.21 -10.50
C GLY A 29 -15.88 8.38 -11.77
N GLN A 30 -15.07 7.36 -11.99
CA GLN A 30 -15.19 6.48 -13.16
C GLN A 30 -16.51 5.71 -13.18
N ILE A 31 -16.88 5.06 -12.08
CA ILE A 31 -18.10 4.21 -12.01
C ILE A 31 -19.38 5.03 -12.14
N THR A 32 -19.36 6.28 -11.68
CA THR A 32 -20.52 7.19 -11.76
C THR A 32 -20.53 8.04 -13.03
N GLY A 33 -19.59 7.83 -13.96
CA GLY A 33 -19.49 8.64 -15.18
C GLY A 33 -19.20 10.12 -14.90
N GLY A 34 -18.46 10.42 -13.82
CA GLY A 34 -18.08 11.76 -13.40
C GLY A 34 -19.13 12.48 -12.54
N ARG A 35 -20.31 11.88 -12.32
CA ARG A 35 -21.41 12.50 -11.55
C ARG A 35 -21.00 12.88 -10.13
N THR A 36 -20.17 12.06 -9.48
CA THR A 36 -19.62 12.36 -8.17
C THR A 36 -18.29 11.65 -7.95
N ARG A 37 -17.48 12.18 -7.03
CA ARG A 37 -16.29 11.52 -6.48
C ARG A 37 -16.46 11.18 -4.99
N SER A 38 -17.62 11.51 -4.42
CA SER A 38 -17.94 11.36 -3.00
C SER A 38 -18.64 10.04 -2.71
N THR A 39 -18.13 9.30 -1.75
CA THR A 39 -18.73 8.04 -1.27
C THR A 39 -20.11 8.24 -0.64
N ARG A 40 -20.44 9.47 -0.18
CA ARG A 40 -21.75 9.78 0.45
C ARG A 40 -22.85 10.00 -0.58
N ASP A 41 -22.47 10.41 -1.79
CA ASP A 41 -23.38 10.84 -2.86
C ASP A 41 -23.66 9.72 -3.87
N LEU A 42 -23.26 8.48 -3.56
CA LEU A 42 -23.57 7.30 -4.36
C LEU A 42 -25.05 6.90 -4.16
N THR A 43 -25.71 6.56 -5.26
CA THR A 43 -26.95 5.78 -5.22
C THR A 43 -26.65 4.36 -4.75
N PRO A 44 -27.65 3.61 -4.24
CA PRO A 44 -27.45 2.22 -3.84
C PRO A 44 -26.88 1.33 -4.96
N ALA A 45 -27.29 1.57 -6.21
CA ALA A 45 -26.79 0.82 -7.37
C ALA A 45 -25.32 1.14 -7.67
N GLU A 46 -24.91 2.42 -7.63
CA GLU A 46 -23.50 2.79 -7.81
C GLU A 46 -22.65 2.33 -6.64
N ALA A 47 -23.14 2.43 -5.40
CA ALA A 47 -22.44 1.92 -4.22
C ALA A 47 -22.18 0.41 -4.32
N LYS A 48 -23.17 -0.35 -4.82
CA LYS A 48 -22.98 -1.78 -5.12
C LYS A 48 -21.92 -2.00 -6.21
N ARG A 49 -21.97 -1.27 -7.34
CA ARG A 49 -20.95 -1.39 -8.40
C ARG A 49 -19.55 -1.04 -7.93
N VAL A 50 -19.41 0.01 -7.11
CA VAL A 50 -18.13 0.39 -6.47
C VAL A 50 -17.64 -0.76 -5.59
N LEU A 51 -18.51 -1.29 -4.73
CA LEU A 51 -18.16 -2.40 -3.84
C LEU A 51 -17.81 -3.66 -4.62
N ASP A 52 -18.57 -4.00 -5.65
CA ASP A 52 -18.32 -5.13 -6.55
C ASP A 52 -16.97 -4.95 -7.26
N GLN A 53 -16.66 -3.77 -7.80
CA GLN A 53 -15.36 -3.50 -8.43
C GLN A 53 -14.20 -3.56 -7.43
N LEU A 54 -14.39 -3.04 -6.21
CA LEU A 54 -13.39 -3.13 -5.14
C LEU A 54 -13.14 -4.58 -4.71
N ASN A 55 -14.19 -5.41 -4.69
CA ASN A 55 -14.11 -6.83 -4.34
C ASN A 55 -13.67 -7.71 -5.52
N SER A 56 -13.84 -7.22 -6.75
CA SER A 56 -13.43 -7.88 -8.00
C SER A 56 -12.05 -7.44 -8.46
N GLY A 57 -11.47 -6.41 -7.82
CA GLY A 57 -10.03 -6.18 -7.85
C GLY A 57 -9.29 -7.46 -7.48
N PRO A 58 -8.01 -7.59 -7.86
CA PRO A 58 -7.29 -8.87 -7.85
C PRO A 58 -7.61 -9.66 -6.59
N ARG A 59 -8.28 -10.82 -6.78
CA ARG A 59 -8.66 -11.73 -5.70
C ARG A 59 -7.42 -11.94 -4.85
N ARG A 60 -7.57 -11.95 -3.52
CA ARG A 60 -6.47 -12.22 -2.56
C ARG A 60 -5.72 -13.50 -3.00
N LEU A 61 -4.66 -13.34 -3.79
CA LEU A 61 -3.77 -14.43 -4.20
C LEU A 61 -3.05 -14.98 -2.99
N LEU A 62 -2.85 -14.12 -1.98
CA LEU A 62 -2.17 -14.41 -0.74
C LEU A 62 -3.18 -14.35 0.42
N ASP A 63 -3.24 -15.47 1.16
CA ASP A 63 -3.96 -15.60 2.43
C ASP A 63 -3.08 -16.34 3.44
N GLY A 64 -2.85 -15.75 4.61
CA GLY A 64 -1.94 -16.26 5.63
C GLY A 64 -1.52 -15.20 6.66
N PRO A 65 -0.94 -15.63 7.80
CA PRO A 65 -0.59 -14.74 8.91
C PRO A 65 0.46 -13.67 8.54
N TYR A 66 1.32 -13.94 7.55
CA TYR A 66 2.39 -13.02 7.15
C TYR A 66 2.02 -12.12 5.97
N VAL A 67 0.82 -12.29 5.39
CA VAL A 67 0.36 -11.46 4.26
C VAL A 67 0.27 -9.97 4.63
N PRO A 68 -0.29 -9.57 5.79
CA PRO A 68 -0.44 -8.15 6.11
C PRO A 68 0.90 -7.41 6.15
N VAL A 69 1.93 -8.01 6.75
CA VAL A 69 3.27 -7.39 6.82
C VAL A 69 3.95 -7.34 5.46
N CYS A 70 3.84 -8.38 4.64
CA CYS A 70 4.42 -8.39 3.29
C CYS A 70 3.74 -7.36 2.39
N ARG A 71 2.41 -7.27 2.40
CA ARG A 71 1.66 -6.22 1.67
C ARG A 71 2.02 -4.82 2.14
N ALA A 72 2.13 -4.60 3.46
CA ALA A 72 2.51 -3.29 3.99
C ALA A 72 3.90 -2.85 3.52
N LEU A 73 4.88 -3.76 3.51
CA LEU A 73 6.22 -3.49 2.98
C LEU A 73 6.20 -3.26 1.45
N TRP A 74 5.40 -4.02 0.71
CA TRP A 74 5.24 -3.85 -0.74
C TRP A 74 4.63 -2.49 -1.10
N ILE A 75 3.57 -2.08 -0.41
CA ILE A 75 2.95 -0.76 -0.56
C ILE A 75 3.95 0.34 -0.18
N SER A 76 4.77 0.13 0.86
CA SER A 76 5.83 1.08 1.23
C SER A 76 6.88 1.22 0.11
N ALA A 77 7.32 0.11 -0.49
CA ALA A 77 8.22 0.12 -1.64
C ALA A 77 7.61 0.87 -2.84
N TYR A 78 6.30 0.71 -3.08
CA TYR A 78 5.58 1.49 -4.09
C TYR A 78 5.63 2.99 -3.76
N TRP A 79 5.31 3.38 -2.52
CA TRP A 79 5.35 4.79 -2.11
C TRP A 79 6.74 5.43 -2.14
N LEU A 80 7.80 4.64 -1.98
CA LEU A 80 9.19 5.07 -2.15
C LEU A 80 9.59 5.20 -3.63
N GLY A 81 8.75 4.74 -4.57
CA GLY A 81 9.08 4.70 -5.99
C GLY A 81 10.16 3.66 -6.32
N VAL A 82 10.25 2.60 -5.52
CA VAL A 82 11.14 1.44 -5.73
C VAL A 82 10.47 0.45 -6.69
N VAL A 83 9.14 0.28 -6.56
CA VAL A 83 8.34 -0.55 -7.47
C VAL A 83 7.24 0.29 -8.13
N ASP A 84 6.86 -0.13 -9.34
CA ASP A 84 5.87 0.57 -10.15
C ASP A 84 4.44 0.03 -9.97
N ASP A 85 4.29 -1.22 -9.54
CA ASP A 85 3.02 -1.89 -9.31
C ASP A 85 2.90 -2.34 -7.84
N ARG A 86 1.76 -2.01 -7.21
CA ARG A 86 1.44 -2.32 -5.80
C ARG A 86 0.55 -3.55 -5.63
N THR A 87 0.21 -4.25 -6.72
CA THR A 87 -0.68 -5.43 -6.70
C THR A 87 -0.04 -6.64 -6.02
N ASP A 88 -0.87 -7.58 -5.58
CA ASP A 88 -0.43 -8.86 -5.00
C ASP A 88 0.21 -9.77 -6.05
N GLU A 89 -0.23 -9.69 -7.31
CA GLU A 89 0.37 -10.37 -8.45
C GLU A 89 1.82 -9.94 -8.61
N ALA A 90 2.09 -8.62 -8.59
CA ALA A 90 3.43 -8.09 -8.70
C ALA A 90 4.31 -8.48 -7.50
N LEU A 91 3.75 -8.48 -6.28
CA LEU A 91 4.42 -9.00 -5.09
C LEU A 91 4.78 -10.49 -5.24
N THR A 92 3.84 -11.32 -5.69
CA THR A 92 4.05 -12.76 -5.88
C THR A 92 5.12 -13.02 -6.94
N ALA A 93 5.09 -12.27 -8.04
CA ALA A 93 6.10 -12.33 -9.09
C ALA A 93 7.48 -11.89 -8.57
N PHE A 94 7.55 -10.87 -7.72
CA PHE A 94 8.78 -10.46 -7.05
C PHE A 94 9.35 -11.58 -6.16
N VAL A 95 8.51 -12.19 -5.32
CA VAL A 95 8.90 -13.28 -4.43
C VAL A 95 9.47 -14.44 -5.24
N LYS A 96 8.75 -14.91 -6.27
CA LYS A 96 9.21 -15.97 -7.16
C LYS A 96 10.59 -15.68 -7.76
N ARG A 97 10.85 -14.44 -8.18
CA ARG A 97 12.15 -14.04 -8.75
C ARG A 97 13.28 -13.97 -7.72
N GLN A 98 13.01 -13.44 -6.53
CA GLN A 98 14.06 -13.12 -5.55
C GLN A 98 14.39 -14.26 -4.60
N THR A 99 13.38 -15.00 -4.14
CA THR A 99 13.57 -16.07 -3.15
C THR A 99 13.54 -17.47 -3.78
N LYS A 100 13.24 -17.57 -5.09
CA LYS A 100 13.01 -18.83 -5.81
C LYS A 100 11.86 -19.68 -5.25
N ILE A 101 10.99 -19.09 -4.43
CA ILE A 101 9.82 -19.77 -3.89
C ILE A 101 8.69 -19.74 -4.93
N ASP A 102 8.28 -20.90 -5.43
CA ASP A 102 7.28 -21.02 -6.51
C ASP A 102 5.87 -21.37 -6.02
N HIS A 103 5.67 -21.55 -4.71
CA HIS A 103 4.37 -21.91 -4.15
C HIS A 103 3.76 -20.73 -3.37
N VAL A 104 2.49 -20.40 -3.61
CA VAL A 104 1.79 -19.28 -2.93
C VAL A 104 1.61 -19.45 -1.42
N THR A 105 1.85 -20.65 -0.88
CA THR A 105 1.76 -20.95 0.56
C THR A 105 2.91 -20.42 1.41
N TRP A 106 3.94 -19.81 0.81
CA TRP A 106 5.09 -19.21 1.50
C TRP A 106 4.68 -18.21 2.59
N VAL A 107 3.51 -17.56 2.42
CA VAL A 107 2.92 -16.63 3.40
C VAL A 107 2.38 -17.28 4.67
N ARG A 108 2.40 -18.61 4.76
CA ARG A 108 1.99 -19.39 5.93
C ARG A 108 3.18 -19.96 6.70
N ASP A 109 4.30 -20.15 6.03
CA ASP A 109 5.53 -20.62 6.64
C ASP A 109 6.35 -19.44 7.19
N GLN A 110 6.82 -19.55 8.43
CA GLN A 110 7.55 -18.47 9.09
C GLN A 110 8.93 -18.22 8.47
N HIS A 111 9.63 -19.27 8.06
CA HIS A 111 10.97 -19.17 7.50
C HIS A 111 10.92 -18.44 6.15
N ASP A 112 10.02 -18.88 5.27
CA ASP A 112 9.83 -18.30 3.94
C ASP A 112 9.30 -16.88 4.01
N ALA A 113 8.32 -16.61 4.87
CA ALA A 113 7.84 -15.25 5.10
C ALA A 113 8.96 -14.34 5.62
N THR A 114 9.83 -14.83 6.50
CA THR A 114 10.97 -14.06 7.00
C THR A 114 11.95 -13.75 5.87
N ALA A 115 12.26 -14.72 5.01
CA ALA A 115 13.13 -14.51 3.85
C ALA A 115 12.57 -13.43 2.91
N VAL A 116 11.25 -13.45 2.64
CA VAL A 116 10.58 -12.42 1.83
C VAL A 116 10.63 -11.04 2.49
N ILE A 117 10.34 -10.96 3.80
CA ILE A 117 10.40 -9.70 4.55
C ILE A 117 11.81 -9.10 4.48
N GLN A 118 12.85 -9.92 4.65
CA GLN A 118 14.24 -9.44 4.55
C GLN A 118 14.60 -9.00 3.12
N ALA A 119 14.16 -9.73 2.10
CA ALA A 119 14.38 -9.34 0.70
C ALA A 119 13.73 -7.98 0.37
N LEU A 120 12.49 -7.75 0.83
CA LEU A 120 11.78 -6.47 0.68
C LEU A 120 12.52 -5.33 1.39
N LYS A 121 12.94 -5.55 2.63
CA LYS A 121 13.71 -4.56 3.41
C LYS A 121 15.04 -4.23 2.76
N ALA A 122 15.79 -5.23 2.33
CA ALA A 122 17.08 -5.05 1.66
C ALA A 122 16.95 -4.29 0.34
N MET A 123 15.92 -4.59 -0.46
CA MET A 123 15.61 -3.85 -1.70
C MET A 123 15.35 -2.37 -1.41
N MET A 124 14.49 -2.05 -0.44
CA MET A 124 14.18 -0.67 -0.07
C MET A 124 15.38 0.07 0.52
N ALA A 125 16.22 -0.61 1.30
CA ALA A 125 17.47 -0.04 1.82
C ALA A 125 18.42 0.35 0.68
N ARG A 126 18.56 -0.53 -0.33
CA ARG A 126 19.40 -0.30 -1.50
C ARG A 126 18.89 0.82 -2.42
N GLU A 127 17.59 0.84 -2.72
CA GLU A 127 17.04 1.68 -3.81
C GLU A 127 16.41 3.00 -3.33
N ALA A 128 16.09 3.09 -2.04
CA ALA A 128 15.51 4.28 -1.43
C ALA A 128 16.23 4.72 -0.15
N GLY A 129 17.32 4.03 0.23
CA GLY A 129 18.12 4.39 1.39
C GLY A 129 17.44 4.12 2.73
N VAL A 130 16.41 3.28 2.80
CA VAL A 130 15.68 3.03 4.06
C VAL A 130 16.61 2.44 5.13
N GLU A 131 16.66 3.08 6.29
CA GLU A 131 17.44 2.64 7.44
C GLU A 131 16.53 1.93 8.44
N TRP A 132 16.54 0.61 8.43
CA TRP A 132 15.66 -0.19 9.27
C TRP A 132 16.15 -0.22 10.74
N PRO A 133 15.24 -0.17 11.72
CA PRO A 133 15.59 -0.31 13.14
C PRO A 133 16.22 -1.69 13.40
N LYS A 134 17.34 -1.72 14.16
CA LYS A 134 18.08 -2.95 14.46
C LYS A 134 17.42 -3.79 15.57
N SER A 135 16.91 -3.13 16.61
CA SER A 135 16.36 -3.76 17.82
C SER A 135 14.83 -3.67 17.90
N ASP A 136 14.26 -2.52 17.53
CA ASP A 136 12.82 -2.31 17.56
C ASP A 136 12.14 -2.97 16.35
N LYS A 137 11.37 -4.03 16.62
CA LYS A 137 10.65 -4.81 15.60
C LYS A 137 9.20 -4.34 15.41
N SER A 138 8.79 -3.25 16.06
CA SER A 138 7.44 -2.73 15.94
C SER A 138 7.11 -2.28 14.51
N ALA A 139 5.83 -2.39 14.16
CA ALA A 139 5.33 -1.82 12.92
C ALA A 139 5.54 -0.31 12.88
N GLU A 140 5.43 0.36 14.03
CA GLU A 140 5.62 1.80 14.17
C GLU A 140 7.04 2.22 13.78
N ALA A 141 8.08 1.57 14.35
CA ALA A 141 9.47 1.86 14.02
C ALA A 141 9.78 1.63 12.53
N SER A 142 9.20 0.57 11.95
CA SER A 142 9.32 0.31 10.51
C SER A 142 8.66 1.41 9.68
N LYS A 143 7.48 1.89 10.06
CA LYS A 143 6.79 3.01 9.39
C LYS A 143 7.60 4.31 9.50
N ARG A 144 8.14 4.62 10.67
CA ARG A 144 9.00 5.80 10.90
C ARG A 144 10.26 5.77 10.03
N ALA A 145 10.88 4.60 9.85
CA ALA A 145 12.02 4.43 8.94
C ALA A 145 11.67 4.74 7.48
N VAL A 146 10.49 4.28 7.02
CA VAL A 146 9.99 4.60 5.66
C VAL A 146 9.76 6.11 5.52
N ILE A 147 9.12 6.76 6.49
CA ILE A 147 8.87 8.21 6.46
C ILE A 147 10.20 8.98 6.43
N ALA A 148 11.18 8.59 7.26
CA ALA A 148 12.50 9.21 7.29
C ALA A 148 13.21 9.09 5.93
N ALA A 149 13.09 7.96 5.23
CA ALA A 149 13.59 7.81 3.88
C ALA A 149 12.87 8.73 2.87
N GLN A 150 11.53 8.82 2.95
CA GLN A 150 10.77 9.72 2.08
C GLN A 150 11.14 11.20 2.27
N LEU A 151 11.34 11.64 3.52
CA LEU A 151 11.76 13.02 3.80
C LEU A 151 13.15 13.33 3.24
N ARG A 152 14.10 12.40 3.38
CA ARG A 152 15.43 12.51 2.76
C ARG A 152 15.36 12.58 1.23
N LEU A 153 14.55 11.72 0.60
CA LEU A 153 14.33 11.76 -0.85
C LEU A 153 13.73 13.09 -1.32
N LEU A 154 12.92 13.75 -0.49
CA LEU A 154 12.32 15.05 -0.79
C LEU A 154 13.21 16.25 -0.40
N GLY A 155 14.43 16.03 0.09
CA GLY A 155 15.31 17.10 0.56
C GLY A 155 14.74 17.90 1.74
N THR A 156 13.76 17.33 2.47
CA THR A 156 13.12 18.02 3.60
C THR A 156 13.87 17.69 4.88
N HIS A 157 14.56 18.68 5.43
CA HIS A 157 15.22 18.58 6.73
C HIS A 157 14.28 19.13 7.81
N GLY A 158 13.56 18.25 8.47
CA GLY A 158 12.64 18.58 9.55
C GLY A 158 12.20 17.32 10.27
N GLY A 159 12.05 17.40 11.59
CA GLY A 159 11.62 16.27 12.42
C GLY A 159 10.28 15.70 11.97
N LEU A 160 10.05 14.42 12.25
CA LEU A 160 8.74 13.81 12.09
C LEU A 160 7.74 14.59 12.96
N PRO A 161 6.72 15.28 12.40
CA PRO A 161 5.67 15.83 13.24
C PRO A 161 5.01 14.68 13.97
N ASP A 162 4.65 14.90 15.23
CA ASP A 162 3.96 13.89 16.02
C ASP A 162 2.56 13.73 15.41
N THR A 163 2.36 12.60 14.74
CA THR A 163 1.10 12.26 14.09
C THR A 163 0.79 10.81 14.36
N ASP A 164 -0.42 10.58 14.88
CA ASP A 164 -0.88 9.23 15.23
C ASP A 164 -1.12 8.37 13.98
N ASP A 165 -1.31 8.97 12.80
CA ASP A 165 -1.58 8.27 11.55
C ASP A 165 -0.35 8.23 10.60
N LEU A 166 0.56 7.31 10.93
CA LEU A 166 1.75 7.06 10.13
C LEU A 166 1.44 6.54 8.72
N ASP A 167 0.34 5.83 8.52
CA ASP A 167 -0.01 5.28 7.20
C ASP A 167 -0.46 6.40 6.24
N ALA A 168 -1.31 7.31 6.72
CA ALA A 168 -1.70 8.50 5.96
C ALA A 168 -0.48 9.37 5.63
N ARG A 169 0.49 9.46 6.55
CA ARG A 169 1.74 10.19 6.33
C ARG A 169 2.60 9.55 5.24
N ILE A 170 2.79 8.22 5.29
CA ILE A 170 3.54 7.47 4.25
C ILE A 170 2.92 7.69 2.88
N ALA A 171 1.59 7.60 2.77
CA ALA A 171 0.89 7.81 1.50
C ALA A 171 1.07 9.25 0.99
N THR A 172 0.91 10.24 1.87
CA THR A 172 1.01 11.67 1.51
C THR A 172 2.40 12.04 1.01
N LEU A 173 3.45 11.64 1.73
CA LEU A 173 4.83 11.87 1.28
C LEU A 173 5.16 11.02 0.05
N GLY A 174 4.65 9.79 -0.01
CA GLY A 174 4.84 8.89 -1.14
C GLY A 174 4.33 9.46 -2.46
N ARG A 175 3.16 10.11 -2.46
CA ARG A 175 2.63 10.83 -3.64
C ARG A 175 3.62 11.89 -4.14
N ARG A 176 4.26 12.63 -3.23
CA ARG A 176 5.28 13.65 -3.56
C ARG A 176 6.55 13.00 -4.11
N VAL A 177 7.06 11.95 -3.46
CA VAL A 177 8.26 11.21 -3.91
C VAL A 177 8.06 10.66 -5.32
N ARG A 178 6.93 10.00 -5.57
CA ARG A 178 6.62 9.44 -6.90
C ARG A 178 6.44 10.52 -7.96
N LYS A 179 5.81 11.67 -7.63
CA LYS A 179 5.71 12.81 -8.55
C LYS A 179 7.09 13.34 -8.94
N MET A 180 8.00 13.50 -7.97
CA MET A 180 9.37 13.93 -8.21
C MET A 180 10.15 12.94 -9.07
N ARG A 181 10.10 11.63 -8.75
CA ARG A 181 10.81 10.59 -9.51
C ARG A 181 10.29 10.41 -10.94
N ARG A 182 9.01 10.70 -11.21
CA ARG A 182 8.44 10.69 -12.57
C ARG A 182 8.97 11.83 -13.46
N VAL A 183 9.32 12.98 -12.87
CA VAL A 183 9.87 14.13 -13.61
C VAL A 183 11.37 13.97 -13.90
N ALA A 184 12.06 13.12 -13.13
CA ALA A 184 13.48 12.84 -13.28
C ALA A 184 13.82 11.67 -14.21
N ARG A 185 12.82 10.98 -14.78
CA ARG A 185 12.97 9.93 -15.79
C ARG A 185 12.65 10.50 -17.17
#